data_AF-A0A3S9MWJ8-F1
#
_entry.id   AF-A0A3S9MWJ8-F1
#
_cell.length_a   1.000
_cell.length_b   1.000
_cell.length_c   1.000
_cell.angle_alpha   90.00
_cell.angle_beta   90.00
_cell.angle_gamma   90.00
#
_symmetry.space_group_name_H-M   'P 1'
#
loop_
_entity.id
_entity.type
_entity.pdbx_description
1 polymer ?
#
loop_
_entity_poly.entity_id
_entity_poly.type
_entity_poly.pdbx_seq_one_letter_code
_entity_poly.pdbx_strand_id
1 'polypeptide(L)'
;MRKFFLILALCPILFSCSDFNGKKNGEPLSQVINSSRTDSVDCSELWAKRFWDDEKRNQLIDSIISSNDLTPNNSILLNRLRASNKNNLVFKKPLAPIYRLSPDELGIFSFPKYNMEGDVIISFSPEISLMDSHGIDYPLNTENYGVLQFFPSIMDSMYSQQERPKLFYHTDQKTGVFSIENLGVYEDECLTYHQYSIDTTSISLEDHLLFSSPFKIDLVFENKKEVDYLFKTDPIKNCADCGNSWHLQKTFARLEGTENVFFVYADTFPLNNELDTPSRALIYVTDSDEVIYLWYEEIDLFGCSCL
;
A
#
# COMPACT_ATOMS: atom_id res chain seq x y z
N MET A 1 -12.52 33.35 -20.11
CA MET A 1 -11.29 33.73 -20.84
C MET A 1 -10.08 33.44 -19.95
N ARG A 2 -9.39 32.32 -20.23
CA ARG A 2 -8.20 31.84 -19.50
C ARG A 2 -7.00 32.75 -19.79
N LYS A 3 -6.23 33.11 -18.76
CA LYS A 3 -4.87 33.67 -18.91
C LYS A 3 -3.88 32.65 -18.37
N PHE A 4 -3.16 32.02 -19.29
CA PHE A 4 -1.94 31.27 -19.05
C PHE A 4 -0.81 32.24 -18.66
N PHE A 5 -0.02 31.88 -17.66
CA PHE A 5 1.34 32.39 -17.52
C PHE A 5 2.30 31.19 -17.59
N LEU A 6 3.07 31.18 -18.68
CA LEU A 6 4.19 30.30 -18.94
C LEU A 6 5.45 31.07 -18.48
N ILE A 7 6.27 30.51 -17.60
CA ILE A 7 7.61 31.04 -17.32
C ILE A 7 8.63 30.01 -17.77
N LEU A 8 9.40 30.43 -18.79
CA LEU A 8 10.63 29.84 -19.27
C LEU A 8 11.75 29.96 -18.21
N ALA A 9 12.56 28.92 -18.06
CA ALA A 9 13.94 29.06 -17.60
C ALA A 9 14.86 28.19 -18.47
N LEU A 10 15.74 28.88 -19.20
CA LEU A 10 16.86 28.36 -19.98
C LEU A 10 18.04 28.03 -19.05
N CYS A 11 18.75 26.94 -19.32
CA CYS A 11 20.18 26.83 -18.99
C CYS A 11 20.89 25.90 -19.99
N PRO A 12 21.91 26.38 -20.75
CA PRO A 12 22.70 25.54 -21.64
C PRO A 12 24.09 25.27 -21.03
N ILE A 13 24.50 24.01 -20.88
CA ILE A 13 25.92 23.68 -20.68
C ILE A 13 26.30 22.50 -21.56
N LEU A 14 27.10 22.86 -22.56
CA LEU A 14 28.06 22.11 -23.37
C LEU A 14 28.71 20.92 -22.66
N PHE A 15 28.76 19.74 -23.30
CA PHE A 15 30.00 18.95 -23.37
C PHE A 15 30.09 18.13 -24.67
N SER A 16 31.30 18.15 -25.20
CA SER A 16 31.74 17.76 -26.54
C SER A 16 31.85 16.25 -26.73
N CYS A 17 31.42 15.77 -27.90
CA CYS A 17 31.91 14.53 -28.52
C CYS A 17 33.17 14.83 -29.33
N SER A 18 34.15 13.93 -29.31
CA SER A 18 35.08 13.71 -30.44
C SER A 18 36.00 12.49 -30.18
N ASP A 19 35.72 11.41 -30.92
CA ASP A 19 36.60 10.51 -31.69
C ASP A 19 38.04 10.19 -31.23
N PHE A 20 38.43 8.90 -31.28
CA PHE A 20 39.41 8.39 -32.27
C PHE A 20 39.62 6.84 -32.30
N ASN A 21 39.50 6.31 -33.52
CA ASN A 21 39.98 5.07 -34.17
C ASN A 21 40.92 4.04 -33.47
N GLY A 22 40.46 2.78 -33.43
CA GLY A 22 40.88 1.68 -34.33
C GLY A 22 42.35 1.16 -34.34
N LYS A 23 42.54 -0.10 -33.91
CA LYS A 23 43.43 -1.09 -34.58
C LYS A 23 43.14 -2.54 -34.12
N LYS A 24 43.03 -3.44 -35.11
CA LYS A 24 42.88 -4.91 -34.98
C LYS A 24 44.23 -5.57 -34.64
N ASN A 25 44.18 -6.70 -33.93
CA ASN A 25 44.84 -7.97 -34.25
C ASN A 25 44.38 -9.06 -33.26
N GLY A 26 44.14 -10.27 -33.76
CA GLY A 26 43.42 -11.33 -33.07
C GLY A 26 44.26 -12.36 -32.32
N GLU A 27 43.56 -13.18 -31.54
CA GLU A 27 43.62 -14.64 -31.54
C GLU A 27 42.45 -15.17 -30.69
N PRO A 28 41.92 -16.38 -30.96
CA PRO A 28 40.73 -16.91 -30.30
C PRO A 28 41.12 -17.76 -29.09
N LEU A 29 40.75 -17.34 -27.88
CA LEU A 29 40.65 -18.26 -26.75
C LEU A 29 39.20 -18.72 -26.60
N SER A 30 38.95 -19.88 -27.20
CA SER A 30 37.92 -20.82 -26.77
C SER A 30 38.02 -21.08 -25.27
N GLN A 31 36.84 -21.24 -24.65
CA GLN A 31 36.56 -21.61 -23.25
C GLN A 31 36.22 -20.45 -22.32
N VAL A 32 34.94 -20.04 -22.35
CA VAL A 32 34.23 -19.61 -21.14
C VAL A 32 33.00 -20.51 -20.99
N ILE A 33 33.19 -21.52 -20.14
CA ILE A 33 32.26 -22.06 -19.14
C ILE A 33 30.76 -22.03 -19.51
N ASN A 34 30.26 -23.23 -19.82
CA ASN A 34 28.88 -23.65 -19.59
C ASN A 34 28.41 -23.28 -18.18
N SER A 35 27.18 -22.75 -18.09
CA SER A 35 26.21 -22.96 -16.99
C SER A 35 25.55 -21.64 -16.56
N SER A 36 24.71 -21.06 -17.41
CA SER A 36 23.55 -20.32 -16.92
C SER A 36 22.31 -21.19 -17.09
N ARG A 37 22.23 -22.26 -16.28
CA ARG A 37 20.90 -22.65 -15.78
C ARG A 37 20.47 -21.48 -14.91
N THR A 38 19.77 -20.52 -15.50
CA THR A 38 18.84 -19.70 -14.74
C THR A 38 17.83 -20.69 -14.19
N ASP A 39 18.00 -21.11 -12.95
CA ASP A 39 16.93 -21.79 -12.21
C ASP A 39 15.71 -20.88 -12.36
N SER A 40 14.74 -21.32 -13.16
CA SER A 40 13.52 -20.57 -13.40
C SER A 40 12.85 -20.45 -12.04
N VAL A 41 12.84 -19.23 -11.51
CA VAL A 41 12.18 -18.92 -10.25
C VAL A 41 10.72 -19.33 -10.38
N ASP A 42 10.28 -20.28 -9.54
CA ASP A 42 8.86 -20.64 -9.49
C ASP A 42 8.11 -19.53 -8.75
N CYS A 43 7.48 -18.65 -9.53
CA CYS A 43 6.72 -17.54 -9.00
C CYS A 43 5.56 -17.99 -8.12
N SER A 44 4.90 -19.12 -8.43
CA SER A 44 3.79 -19.61 -7.61
C SER A 44 4.28 -20.01 -6.21
N GLU A 45 5.45 -20.64 -6.13
CA GLU A 45 6.08 -20.99 -4.86
C GLU A 45 6.47 -19.73 -4.06
N LEU A 46 7.09 -18.74 -4.71
CA LEU A 46 7.44 -17.48 -4.05
C LEU A 46 6.19 -16.78 -3.51
N TRP A 47 5.14 -16.66 -4.31
CA TRP A 47 3.89 -16.05 -3.89
C TRP A 47 3.29 -16.75 -2.67
N ALA A 48 3.22 -18.08 -2.69
CA ALA A 48 2.70 -18.87 -1.59
C ALA A 48 3.54 -18.77 -0.31
N LYS A 49 4.86 -18.50 -0.42
CA LYS A 49 5.73 -18.26 0.74
C LYS A 49 5.51 -16.90 1.38
N ARG A 50 5.19 -15.87 0.59
CA ARG A 50 5.05 -14.48 1.04
C ARG A 50 3.64 -14.15 1.53
N PHE A 51 2.63 -14.66 0.84
CA PHE A 51 1.22 -14.38 1.09
C PHE A 51 0.50 -15.67 1.49
N TRP A 52 0.52 -15.94 2.78
CA TRP A 52 -0.13 -17.12 3.32
C TRP A 52 -1.65 -17.00 3.24
N ASP A 53 -2.30 -18.14 3.00
CA ASP A 53 -3.74 -18.25 3.15
C ASP A 53 -4.18 -17.88 4.59
N ASP A 54 -5.48 -17.59 4.76
CA ASP A 54 -6.01 -17.11 6.04
C ASP A 54 -5.76 -18.11 7.19
N GLU A 55 -5.73 -19.43 6.92
CA GLU A 55 -5.49 -20.45 7.95
C GLU A 55 -4.05 -20.39 8.46
N LYS A 56 -3.06 -20.48 7.54
CA LYS A 56 -1.64 -20.42 7.89
C LYS A 56 -1.27 -19.08 8.50
N ARG A 57 -1.77 -17.97 7.96
CA ARG A 57 -1.55 -16.63 8.53
C ARG A 57 -2.06 -16.57 9.97
N ASN A 58 -3.24 -17.13 10.23
CA ASN A 58 -3.81 -17.13 11.58
C ASN A 58 -3.00 -17.99 12.56
N GLN A 59 -2.48 -19.14 12.13
CA GLN A 59 -1.58 -19.97 12.92
C GLN A 59 -0.26 -19.24 13.25
N LEU A 60 0.30 -18.50 12.29
CA LEU A 60 1.47 -17.66 12.52
C LEU A 60 1.19 -16.57 13.56
N ILE A 61 0.05 -15.89 13.44
CA ILE A 61 -0.37 -14.88 14.42
C ILE A 61 -0.52 -15.50 15.81
N ASP A 62 -1.12 -16.69 15.93
CA ASP A 62 -1.23 -17.42 17.20
C ASP A 62 0.14 -17.74 17.79
N SER A 63 1.08 -18.19 16.94
CA SER A 63 2.47 -18.41 17.34
C SER A 63 3.09 -17.13 17.88
N ILE A 64 3.00 -16.00 17.14
CA ILE A 64 3.52 -14.70 17.56
C ILE A 64 2.93 -14.29 18.90
N ILE A 65 1.61 -14.42 19.10
CA ILE A 65 0.95 -14.09 20.37
C ILE A 65 1.47 -14.96 21.52
N SER A 66 1.69 -16.25 21.28
CA SER A 66 2.09 -17.20 22.33
C SER A 66 3.58 -17.14 22.69
N SER A 67 4.45 -16.71 21.77
CA SER A 67 5.91 -16.76 21.93
C SER A 67 6.55 -15.44 22.34
N ASN A 68 5.79 -14.35 22.40
CA ASN A 68 6.29 -13.00 22.61
C ASN A 68 5.62 -12.33 23.81
N ASP A 69 6.33 -11.41 24.47
CA ASP A 69 5.80 -10.59 25.57
C ASP A 69 5.14 -9.33 25.00
N LEU A 70 3.97 -9.53 24.39
CA LEU A 70 3.23 -8.47 23.74
C LEU A 70 2.61 -7.50 24.75
N THR A 71 2.61 -6.21 24.41
CA THR A 71 1.78 -5.25 25.13
C THR A 71 0.29 -5.61 25.01
N PRO A 72 -0.58 -5.16 25.95
CA PRO A 72 -2.02 -5.39 25.84
C PRO A 72 -2.62 -4.85 24.53
N ASN A 73 -2.14 -3.70 24.04
CA ASN A 73 -2.61 -3.10 22.80
C ASN A 73 -2.23 -3.95 21.58
N ASN A 74 -1.00 -4.44 21.53
CA ASN A 74 -0.52 -5.27 20.41
C ASN A 74 -1.16 -6.66 20.41
N SER A 75 -1.46 -7.20 21.60
CA SER A 75 -2.28 -8.40 21.74
C SER A 75 -3.68 -8.22 21.15
N ILE A 76 -4.31 -7.06 21.39
CA ILE A 76 -5.62 -6.73 20.79
C ILE A 76 -5.49 -6.63 19.26
N LEU A 77 -4.51 -5.90 18.75
CA LEU A 77 -4.27 -5.77 17.31
C LEU A 77 -4.17 -7.13 16.63
N LEU A 78 -3.29 -8.01 17.10
CA LEU A 78 -3.04 -9.31 16.48
C LEU A 78 -4.27 -10.23 16.56
N ASN A 79 -4.97 -10.27 17.69
CA ASN A 79 -6.23 -11.01 17.80
C ASN A 79 -7.29 -10.51 16.82
N ARG A 80 -7.36 -9.19 16.60
CA ARG A 80 -8.28 -8.57 15.65
C ARG A 80 -7.87 -8.81 14.20
N LEU A 81 -6.57 -8.81 13.91
CA LEU A 81 -6.02 -9.16 12.59
C LEU A 81 -6.34 -10.60 12.22
N ARG A 82 -6.14 -11.53 13.16
CA ARG A 82 -6.51 -12.96 13.02
C ARG A 82 -8.01 -13.14 12.74
N ALA A 83 -8.86 -12.38 13.42
CA ALA A 83 -10.32 -12.44 13.29
C ALA A 83 -10.90 -11.46 12.25
N SER A 84 -10.05 -10.89 11.38
CA SER A 84 -10.47 -9.82 10.48
C SER A 84 -11.49 -10.31 9.46
N ASN A 85 -12.60 -9.58 9.33
CA ASN A 85 -13.64 -9.86 8.36
C ASN A 85 -13.43 -9.01 7.10
N LYS A 86 -13.30 -9.68 5.94
CA LYS A 86 -13.11 -9.03 4.62
C LYS A 86 -14.28 -8.12 4.21
N ASN A 87 -15.45 -8.27 4.84
CA ASN A 87 -16.68 -7.52 4.58
C ASN A 87 -16.83 -6.27 5.48
N ASN A 88 -15.87 -6.00 6.35
CA ASN A 88 -15.87 -4.75 7.10
C ASN A 88 -15.45 -3.58 6.21
N LEU A 89 -16.10 -2.41 6.41
CA LEU A 89 -15.61 -1.14 5.88
C LEU A 89 -14.15 -0.95 6.27
N VAL A 90 -13.34 -0.37 5.37
CA VAL A 90 -11.89 -0.32 5.54
C VAL A 90 -11.46 0.29 6.87
N PHE A 91 -12.13 1.35 7.32
CA PHE A 91 -11.80 2.05 8.55
C PHE A 91 -12.16 1.28 9.84
N LYS A 92 -12.95 0.20 9.72
CA LYS A 92 -13.27 -0.72 10.82
C LYS A 92 -12.30 -1.91 10.89
N LYS A 93 -11.41 -2.06 9.90
CA LYS A 93 -10.40 -3.12 9.90
C LYS A 93 -9.32 -2.81 10.94
N PRO A 94 -8.57 -3.83 11.41
CA PRO A 94 -7.49 -3.64 12.38
C PRO A 94 -6.38 -2.72 11.88
N LEU A 95 -6.11 -2.76 10.57
CA LEU A 95 -5.20 -1.86 9.88
C LEU A 95 -5.89 -1.37 8.61
N ALA A 96 -5.75 -0.09 8.34
CA ALA A 96 -6.31 0.59 7.18
C ALA A 96 -5.27 1.55 6.60
N PRO A 97 -4.99 1.51 5.30
CA PRO A 97 -3.86 2.25 4.77
C PRO A 97 -4.24 3.72 4.59
N ILE A 98 -3.30 4.63 4.89
CA ILE A 98 -3.46 6.07 4.65
C ILE A 98 -2.49 6.46 3.55
N TYR A 99 -3.00 7.24 2.60
CA TYR A 99 -2.19 7.80 1.53
C TYR A 99 -2.50 9.28 1.36
N ARG A 100 -1.47 10.02 0.93
CA ARG A 100 -1.56 11.41 0.50
C ARG A 100 -1.22 11.45 -0.98
N LEU A 101 -2.25 11.45 -1.84
CA LEU A 101 -2.06 11.47 -3.30
C LEU A 101 -1.74 12.88 -3.82
N SER A 102 -2.26 13.89 -3.15
CA SER A 102 -1.95 15.31 -3.39
C SER A 102 -2.01 16.09 -2.07
N PRO A 103 -1.61 17.38 -2.04
CA PRO A 103 -1.74 18.21 -0.85
C PRO A 103 -3.18 18.25 -0.29
N ASP A 104 -4.18 18.19 -1.18
CA ASP A 104 -5.61 18.28 -0.84
C ASP A 104 -6.30 16.90 -0.78
N GLU A 105 -5.59 15.83 -1.15
CA GLU A 105 -6.12 14.48 -1.19
C GLU A 105 -5.37 13.56 -0.23
N LEU A 106 -5.90 13.49 0.98
CA LEU A 106 -5.44 12.66 2.08
C LEU A 106 -6.62 11.89 2.67
N GLY A 107 -6.46 10.59 2.86
CA GLY A 107 -7.51 9.78 3.47
C GLY A 107 -7.14 8.33 3.64
N ILE A 108 -8.13 7.56 4.10
CA ILE A 108 -8.06 6.10 4.15
C ILE A 108 -8.63 5.55 2.84
N PHE A 109 -7.87 4.74 2.13
CA PHE A 109 -8.23 4.23 0.81
C PHE A 109 -8.72 2.79 0.87
N SER A 110 -9.65 2.47 -0.03
CA SER A 110 -10.07 1.10 -0.32
C SER A 110 -10.46 0.94 -1.78
N PHE A 111 -10.21 -0.25 -2.33
CA PHE A 111 -10.46 -0.54 -3.73
C PHE A 111 -11.69 -1.45 -3.89
N PRO A 112 -12.40 -1.33 -5.02
CA PRO A 112 -13.45 -2.26 -5.34
C PRO A 112 -12.95 -3.70 -5.34
N LYS A 113 -13.79 -4.60 -4.83
CA LYS A 113 -13.55 -6.04 -4.83
C LYS A 113 -14.55 -6.71 -5.77
N TYR A 114 -14.05 -7.66 -6.55
CA TYR A 114 -14.82 -8.34 -7.57
C TYR A 114 -14.77 -9.85 -7.40
N ASN A 115 -15.91 -10.51 -7.59
CA ASN A 115 -16.02 -11.95 -7.64
C ASN A 115 -16.52 -12.37 -9.02
N MET A 116 -16.08 -13.54 -9.50
CA MET A 116 -16.64 -14.14 -10.70
C MET A 116 -17.78 -15.09 -10.30
N GLU A 117 -18.99 -14.79 -10.75
CA GLU A 117 -20.16 -15.67 -10.62
C GLU A 117 -20.61 -16.11 -12.02
N GLY A 118 -20.15 -17.31 -12.42
CA GLY A 118 -20.24 -17.74 -13.81
C GLY A 118 -19.34 -16.86 -14.70
N ASP A 119 -19.91 -16.30 -15.76
CA ASP A 119 -19.22 -15.38 -16.68
C ASP A 119 -19.43 -13.89 -16.33
N VAL A 120 -19.93 -13.60 -15.13
CA VAL A 120 -20.25 -12.23 -14.69
C VAL A 120 -19.31 -11.81 -13.56
N ILE A 121 -18.74 -10.62 -13.69
CA ILE A 121 -17.96 -9.95 -12.65
C ILE A 121 -18.93 -9.16 -11.77
N ILE A 122 -18.99 -9.50 -10.48
CA ILE A 122 -19.86 -8.83 -9.51
C ILE A 122 -19.01 -8.10 -8.49
N SER A 123 -19.27 -6.81 -8.31
CA SER A 123 -18.66 -6.02 -7.24
C SER A 123 -19.32 -6.34 -5.90
N PHE A 124 -18.52 -6.59 -4.85
CA PHE A 124 -19.00 -6.92 -3.51
C PHE A 124 -18.38 -6.06 -2.41
N SER A 125 -17.93 -4.86 -2.76
CA SER A 125 -17.23 -3.96 -1.85
C SER A 125 -18.17 -3.44 -0.75
N PRO A 126 -17.77 -3.48 0.54
CA PRO A 126 -18.56 -2.93 1.63
C PRO A 126 -18.93 -1.45 1.45
N GLU A 127 -18.03 -0.67 0.86
CA GLU A 127 -18.20 0.74 0.55
C GLU A 127 -19.30 0.97 -0.49
N ILE A 128 -19.35 0.14 -1.54
CA ILE A 128 -20.40 0.18 -2.58
C ILE A 128 -21.74 -0.21 -1.96
N SER A 129 -21.78 -1.31 -1.18
CA SER A 129 -23.01 -1.71 -0.48
C SER A 129 -23.53 -0.61 0.45
N LEU A 130 -22.63 0.15 1.08
CA LEU A 130 -22.98 1.29 1.92
C LEU A 130 -23.56 2.44 1.08
N MET A 131 -22.97 2.76 -0.07
CA MET A 131 -23.49 3.79 -0.99
C MET A 131 -24.87 3.41 -1.54
N ASP A 132 -25.04 2.17 -2.01
CA ASP A 132 -26.32 1.64 -2.50
C ASP A 132 -27.42 1.75 -1.45
N SER A 133 -27.10 1.43 -0.19
CA SER A 133 -28.07 1.51 0.91
C SER A 133 -28.55 2.95 1.21
N HIS A 134 -27.84 3.96 0.70
CA HIS A 134 -28.22 5.37 0.79
C HIS A 134 -28.80 5.92 -0.53
N GLY A 135 -29.08 5.05 -1.51
CA GLY A 135 -29.66 5.44 -2.80
C GLY A 135 -28.71 6.27 -3.67
N ILE A 136 -27.40 6.13 -3.47
CA ILE A 136 -26.40 6.72 -4.35
C ILE A 136 -26.23 5.77 -5.53
N ASP A 137 -26.71 6.21 -6.69
CA ASP A 137 -26.61 5.44 -7.93
C ASP A 137 -25.18 5.54 -8.49
N TYR A 138 -24.61 4.39 -8.79
CA TYR A 138 -23.26 4.22 -9.33
C TYR A 138 -23.38 3.35 -10.59
N PRO A 139 -22.88 3.77 -11.76
CA PRO A 139 -21.73 4.66 -11.97
C PRO A 139 -22.06 6.14 -11.99
N LEU A 140 -21.06 6.95 -11.64
CA LEU A 140 -21.17 8.40 -11.71
C LEU A 140 -21.43 8.85 -13.15
N ASN A 141 -22.17 9.96 -13.31
CA ASN A 141 -22.37 10.54 -14.64
C ASN A 141 -21.02 10.95 -15.26
N THR A 142 -20.97 11.11 -16.59
CA THR A 142 -19.74 11.47 -17.32
C THR A 142 -19.12 12.81 -16.86
N GLU A 143 -19.87 13.65 -16.13
CA GLU A 143 -19.40 14.93 -15.61
C GLU A 143 -18.48 14.77 -14.38
N ASN A 144 -18.57 13.65 -13.68
CA ASN A 144 -17.84 13.37 -12.44
C ASN A 144 -16.64 12.42 -12.64
N TYR A 145 -16.36 12.06 -13.90
CA TYR A 145 -15.25 11.20 -14.25
C TYR A 145 -13.89 11.87 -13.97
N GLY A 146 -12.97 11.13 -13.35
CA GLY A 146 -11.66 11.63 -12.96
C GLY A 146 -11.67 12.65 -11.81
N VAL A 147 -12.78 12.74 -11.05
CA VAL A 147 -12.92 13.65 -9.91
C VAL A 147 -13.39 12.90 -8.67
N LEU A 148 -12.68 13.07 -7.55
CA LEU A 148 -13.10 12.54 -6.27
C LEU A 148 -14.35 13.26 -5.74
N GLN A 149 -15.45 12.53 -5.59
CA GLN A 149 -16.71 13.06 -5.09
C GLN A 149 -17.00 12.55 -3.68
N PHE A 150 -17.25 13.46 -2.73
CA PHE A 150 -17.67 13.13 -1.37
C PHE A 150 -19.19 13.13 -1.19
N PHE A 151 -19.68 12.22 -0.36
CA PHE A 151 -21.08 12.08 0.03
C PHE A 151 -21.24 12.23 1.55
N PRO A 152 -21.27 13.48 2.07
CA PRO A 152 -21.39 13.74 3.51
C PRO A 152 -22.62 13.08 4.14
N SER A 153 -23.73 12.99 3.40
CA SER A 153 -24.99 12.41 3.85
C SER A 153 -24.88 10.95 4.31
N ILE A 154 -23.95 10.17 3.77
CA ILE A 154 -23.71 8.79 4.20
C ILE A 154 -23.21 8.79 5.66
N MET A 155 -22.16 9.55 5.94
CA MET A 155 -21.55 9.60 7.26
C MET A 155 -22.46 10.31 8.27
N ASP A 156 -23.18 11.35 7.84
CA ASP A 156 -24.16 12.03 8.69
C ASP A 156 -25.31 11.08 9.07
N SER A 157 -25.78 10.25 8.15
CA SER A 157 -26.82 9.25 8.39
C SER A 157 -26.35 8.17 9.37
N MET A 158 -25.18 7.56 9.10
CA MET A 158 -24.60 6.50 9.93
C MET A 158 -24.31 6.92 11.37
N TYR A 159 -23.99 8.20 11.58
CA TYR A 159 -23.58 8.74 12.88
C TYR A 159 -24.47 9.90 13.33
N SER A 160 -25.75 9.92 12.93
CA SER A 160 -26.69 11.00 13.27
C SER A 160 -26.95 11.16 14.78
N GLN A 161 -26.73 10.10 15.56
CA GLN A 161 -26.97 10.06 17.01
C GLN A 161 -25.72 9.71 17.83
N GLN A 162 -24.55 9.66 17.21
CA GLN A 162 -23.31 9.24 17.85
C GLN A 162 -22.12 10.01 17.28
N GLU A 163 -21.02 10.11 18.04
CA GLU A 163 -19.80 10.70 17.49
C GLU A 163 -19.29 9.86 16.31
N ARG A 164 -18.74 10.56 15.31
CA ARG A 164 -18.02 9.91 14.21
C ARG A 164 -16.83 9.11 14.76
N PRO A 165 -16.44 8.01 14.09
CA PRO A 165 -15.40 7.12 14.60
C PRO A 165 -14.06 7.86 14.66
N LYS A 166 -13.40 7.76 15.82
CA LYS A 166 -12.04 8.23 16.06
C LYS A 166 -11.06 7.09 15.83
N LEU A 167 -10.03 7.35 15.05
CA LEU A 167 -9.00 6.36 14.71
C LEU A 167 -7.62 6.88 15.10
N PHE A 168 -6.76 5.96 15.48
CA PHE A 168 -5.33 6.24 15.63
C PHE A 168 -4.70 6.27 14.24
N TYR A 169 -3.88 7.28 13.98
CA TYR A 169 -3.03 7.33 12.80
C TYR A 169 -1.58 7.19 13.19
N HIS A 170 -0.80 6.58 12.31
CA HIS A 170 0.61 6.34 12.52
C HIS A 170 1.40 6.93 11.35
N THR A 171 2.45 7.67 11.68
CA THR A 171 3.46 8.14 10.74
C THR A 171 4.75 7.33 10.91
N ASP A 172 5.80 7.70 10.20
CA ASP A 172 7.15 7.18 10.41
C ASP A 172 7.81 7.63 11.74
N GLN A 173 7.17 8.51 12.51
CA GLN A 173 7.77 9.17 13.69
C GLN A 173 6.83 9.33 14.89
N LYS A 174 5.52 9.40 14.66
CA LYS A 174 4.54 9.68 15.71
C LYS A 174 3.22 8.98 15.48
N THR A 175 2.40 9.00 16.52
CA THR A 175 1.01 8.54 16.50
C THR A 175 0.11 9.71 16.91
N GLY A 176 -1.07 9.79 16.33
CA GLY A 176 -2.11 10.73 16.75
C GLY A 176 -3.50 10.15 16.56
N VAL A 177 -4.52 11.01 16.65
CA VAL A 177 -5.92 10.63 16.50
C VAL A 177 -6.61 11.60 15.57
N PHE A 178 -7.43 11.08 14.65
CA PHE A 178 -8.34 11.88 13.83
C PHE A 178 -9.75 11.30 13.89
N SER A 179 -10.72 12.05 13.36
CA SER A 179 -12.07 11.55 13.09
C SER A 179 -12.27 11.38 11.59
N ILE A 180 -13.04 10.35 11.20
CA ILE A 180 -13.48 10.20 9.81
C ILE A 180 -14.55 11.24 9.53
N GLU A 181 -14.51 11.85 8.35
CA GLU A 181 -15.47 12.87 7.97
C GLU A 181 -16.48 12.41 6.93
N ASN A 182 -16.03 12.09 5.72
CA ASN A 182 -16.91 11.76 4.60
C ASN A 182 -16.41 10.51 3.88
N LEU A 183 -17.34 9.77 3.27
CA LEU A 183 -17.00 8.76 2.26
C LEU A 183 -17.05 9.44 0.89
N GLY A 184 -16.01 9.25 0.09
CA GLY A 184 -15.97 9.67 -1.30
C GLY A 184 -15.59 8.53 -2.22
N VAL A 185 -15.90 8.72 -3.50
CA VAL A 185 -15.59 7.80 -4.59
C VAL A 185 -14.86 8.55 -5.70
N TYR A 186 -13.86 7.90 -6.26
CA TYR A 186 -13.21 8.32 -7.49
C TYR A 186 -13.42 7.24 -8.54
N GLU A 187 -13.79 7.65 -9.74
CA GLU A 187 -13.99 6.77 -10.89
C GLU A 187 -13.39 7.42 -12.13
N ASP A 188 -12.50 6.69 -12.80
CA ASP A 188 -11.88 7.02 -14.08
C ASP A 188 -11.76 5.74 -14.94
N GLU A 189 -11.19 5.84 -16.14
CA GLU A 189 -11.12 4.73 -17.12
C GLU A 189 -10.39 3.51 -16.60
N CYS A 190 -9.34 3.77 -15.84
CA CYS A 190 -8.44 2.76 -15.33
C CYS A 190 -8.58 2.56 -13.82
N LEU A 191 -9.10 3.53 -13.09
CA LEU A 191 -8.97 3.60 -11.64
C LEU A 191 -10.31 3.85 -10.96
N THR A 192 -10.63 3.00 -10.00
CA THR A 192 -11.73 3.22 -9.08
C THR A 192 -11.27 2.99 -7.66
N TYR A 193 -11.54 3.94 -6.76
CA TYR A 193 -11.30 3.78 -5.33
C TYR A 193 -12.33 4.53 -4.50
N HIS A 194 -12.45 4.11 -3.25
CA HIS A 194 -13.19 4.82 -2.23
C HIS A 194 -12.20 5.43 -1.25
N GLN A 195 -12.47 6.67 -0.84
CA GLN A 195 -11.68 7.39 0.13
C GLN A 195 -12.55 7.82 1.29
N TYR A 196 -12.12 7.53 2.50
CA TYR A 196 -12.64 8.19 3.69
C TYR A 196 -11.78 9.42 3.99
N SER A 197 -12.37 10.61 3.88
CA SER A 197 -11.71 11.84 4.32
C SER A 197 -11.58 11.87 5.83
N ILE A 198 -10.54 12.54 6.31
CA ILE A 198 -10.19 12.59 7.73
C ILE A 198 -10.00 14.03 8.16
N ASP A 199 -10.28 14.32 9.43
CA ASP A 199 -9.95 15.62 10.01
C ASP A 199 -8.43 15.82 10.03
N THR A 200 -7.95 16.75 9.20
CA THR A 200 -6.53 17.06 9.04
C THR A 200 -6.04 18.17 9.95
N THR A 201 -6.86 18.70 10.87
CA THR A 201 -6.52 19.88 11.69
C THR A 201 -5.25 19.68 12.53
N SER A 202 -4.96 18.44 12.92
CA SER A 202 -3.77 18.08 13.71
C SER A 202 -2.60 17.50 12.89
N ILE A 203 -2.75 17.44 11.56
CA ILE A 203 -1.85 16.74 10.65
C ILE A 203 -1.06 17.77 9.82
N SER A 204 0.26 17.74 9.94
CA SER A 204 1.16 18.59 9.14
C SER A 204 1.29 18.06 7.72
N LEU A 205 1.64 18.93 6.75
CA LEU A 205 1.96 18.47 5.39
C LEU A 205 3.21 17.60 5.33
N GLU A 206 4.11 17.82 6.29
CA GLU A 206 5.37 17.08 6.49
C GLU A 206 5.15 15.74 7.18
N ASP A 207 3.95 15.46 7.72
CA ASP A 207 3.64 14.19 8.34
C ASP A 207 3.48 13.10 7.26
N HIS A 208 4.39 12.13 7.26
CA HIS A 208 4.32 10.94 6.40
C HIS A 208 3.32 9.94 6.99
N LEU A 209 2.04 10.07 6.64
CA LEU A 209 0.99 9.18 7.14
C LEU A 209 1.06 7.82 6.43
N LEU A 210 1.01 6.76 7.23
CA LEU A 210 1.22 5.40 6.73
C LEU A 210 -0.04 4.56 6.86
N PHE A 211 -0.59 4.45 8.06
CA PHE A 211 -1.77 3.63 8.32
C PHE A 211 -2.58 4.15 9.51
N SER A 212 -3.81 3.67 9.61
CA SER A 212 -4.68 3.87 10.76
C SER A 212 -5.16 2.56 11.36
N SER A 213 -5.64 2.66 12.59
CA SER A 213 -6.24 1.57 13.33
C SER A 213 -7.32 2.12 14.29
N PRO A 214 -8.45 1.40 14.48
CA PRO A 214 -9.39 1.71 15.54
C PRO A 214 -8.86 1.36 16.94
N PHE A 215 -7.72 0.67 17.01
CA PHE A 215 -7.04 0.28 18.22
C PHE A 215 -5.75 1.07 18.38
N LYS A 216 -5.39 1.44 19.61
CA LYS A 216 -4.04 1.92 19.89
C LYS A 216 -3.06 0.78 19.59
N ILE A 217 -1.90 1.12 19.04
CA ILE A 217 -0.82 0.18 18.73
C ILE A 217 0.45 0.74 19.36
N ASP A 218 1.17 -0.10 20.09
CA ASP A 218 2.43 0.28 20.71
C ASP A 218 3.58 -0.09 19.75
N LEU A 219 4.32 0.93 19.31
CA LEU A 219 5.34 0.83 18.27
C LEU A 219 6.70 1.26 18.82
N VAL A 220 7.74 0.56 18.38
CA VAL A 220 9.12 1.03 18.49
C VAL A 220 9.51 1.60 17.12
N PHE A 221 9.60 2.93 17.00
CA PHE A 221 10.01 3.59 15.75
C PHE A 221 11.49 3.32 15.48
N GLU A 222 11.76 2.52 14.45
CA GLU A 222 13.12 2.17 14.04
C GLU A 222 13.16 1.71 12.58
N ASN A 223 14.28 2.00 11.92
CA ASN A 223 14.60 1.46 10.61
C ASN A 223 15.61 0.30 10.79
N LYS A 224 15.26 -0.90 10.31
CA LYS A 224 16.11 -2.09 10.31
C LYS A 224 16.69 -2.31 8.92
N LYS A 225 17.93 -1.86 8.73
CA LYS A 225 18.65 -1.96 7.43
C LYS A 225 18.76 -3.39 6.93
N GLU A 226 18.88 -4.35 7.84
CA GLU A 226 18.97 -5.78 7.53
C GLU A 226 17.67 -6.27 6.88
N VAL A 227 16.52 -5.89 7.45
CA VAL A 227 15.19 -6.21 6.89
C VAL A 227 14.95 -5.45 5.58
N ASP A 228 15.33 -4.17 5.52
CA ASP A 228 15.22 -3.36 4.29
C ASP A 228 16.03 -3.95 3.13
N TYR A 229 17.13 -4.64 3.43
CA TYR A 229 17.96 -5.29 2.42
C TYR A 229 17.30 -6.54 1.81
N LEU A 230 16.44 -7.23 2.57
CA LEU A 230 15.70 -8.39 2.07
C LEU A 230 14.83 -8.03 0.88
N PHE A 231 14.15 -6.89 0.91
CA PHE A 231 13.30 -6.42 -0.18
C PHE A 231 14.07 -6.11 -1.47
N LYS A 232 15.30 -5.56 -1.35
CA LYS A 232 16.13 -5.22 -2.50
C LYS A 232 16.67 -6.43 -3.24
N THR A 233 16.82 -7.54 -2.52
CA THR A 233 17.34 -8.80 -3.05
C THR A 233 16.24 -9.82 -3.32
N ASP A 234 14.98 -9.45 -3.08
CA ASP A 234 13.85 -10.34 -3.22
C ASP A 234 13.57 -10.67 -4.70
N PRO A 235 13.67 -11.95 -5.12
CA PRO A 235 13.37 -12.34 -6.49
C PRO A 235 11.90 -12.16 -6.87
N ILE A 236 11.01 -11.90 -5.91
CA ILE A 236 9.57 -11.70 -6.15
C ILE A 236 9.29 -10.55 -7.12
N LYS A 237 10.18 -9.53 -7.23
CA LYS A 237 10.05 -8.47 -8.25
C LYS A 237 10.00 -9.03 -9.66
N ASN A 238 10.70 -10.12 -9.94
CA ASN A 238 10.71 -10.77 -11.26
C ASN A 238 9.44 -11.58 -11.54
N CYS A 239 8.58 -11.75 -10.53
CA CYS A 239 7.33 -12.50 -10.59
C CYS A 239 6.09 -11.63 -10.63
N ALA A 240 6.26 -10.30 -10.62
CA ALA A 240 5.16 -9.38 -10.76
C ALA A 240 4.89 -9.10 -12.23
N ASP A 241 3.65 -9.35 -12.64
CA ASP A 241 3.18 -9.00 -13.98
C ASP A 241 2.90 -7.49 -14.11
N CYS A 242 2.77 -6.79 -12.97
CA CYS A 242 2.48 -5.36 -12.89
C CYS A 242 3.58 -4.57 -12.17
N GLY A 243 3.62 -3.27 -12.44
CA GLY A 243 4.40 -2.31 -11.66
C GLY A 243 4.06 -2.42 -10.17
N ASN A 244 5.09 -2.50 -9.33
CA ASN A 244 4.95 -2.55 -7.87
C ASN A 244 6.21 -2.01 -7.21
N SER A 245 6.07 -1.61 -5.95
CA SER A 245 7.19 -1.07 -5.17
C SER A 245 7.65 -1.99 -4.03
N TRP A 246 7.51 -3.31 -4.15
CA TRP A 246 7.98 -4.23 -3.10
C TRP A 246 9.47 -4.08 -2.82
N HIS A 247 10.27 -3.95 -3.87
CA HIS A 247 11.71 -3.75 -3.78
C HIS A 247 12.13 -2.41 -3.16
N LEU A 248 11.17 -1.47 -3.00
CA LEU A 248 11.36 -0.17 -2.36
C LEU A 248 10.83 -0.13 -0.92
N GLN A 249 10.24 -1.23 -0.43
CA GLN A 249 9.76 -1.29 0.94
C GLN A 249 10.88 -1.06 1.94
N LYS A 250 10.57 -0.28 2.96
CA LYS A 250 11.45 0.03 4.09
C LYS A 250 10.67 -0.06 5.39
N THR A 251 11.34 -0.55 6.41
CA THR A 251 10.87 -0.54 7.79
C THR A 251 10.81 0.89 8.32
N PHE A 252 9.87 1.14 9.24
CA PHE A 252 9.82 2.38 10.04
C PHE A 252 9.47 2.13 11.50
N ALA A 253 8.86 0.98 11.80
CA ALA A 253 8.54 0.60 13.15
C ALA A 253 8.55 -0.91 13.31
N ARG A 254 8.83 -1.35 14.53
CA ARG A 254 8.60 -2.72 15.00
C ARG A 254 7.42 -2.75 15.97
N LEU A 255 6.67 -3.84 15.95
CA LEU A 255 5.60 -4.08 16.93
C LEU A 255 6.23 -4.35 18.30
N GLU A 256 5.96 -3.47 19.29
CA GLU A 256 6.54 -3.60 20.62
C GLU A 256 6.18 -4.96 21.25
N GLY A 257 7.18 -5.60 21.86
CA GLY A 257 7.07 -6.95 22.42
C GLY A 257 7.48 -8.08 21.46
N THR A 258 7.77 -7.79 20.19
CA THR A 258 8.30 -8.76 19.21
C THR A 258 9.67 -8.34 18.71
N GLU A 259 10.52 -9.26 18.26
CA GLU A 259 11.80 -8.90 17.61
C GLU A 259 11.74 -8.94 16.08
N ASN A 260 10.68 -9.53 15.51
CA ASN A 260 10.63 -9.86 14.09
C ASN A 260 9.32 -9.49 13.38
N VAL A 261 8.45 -8.70 14.01
CA VAL A 261 7.24 -8.18 13.37
C VAL A 261 7.40 -6.69 13.10
N PHE A 262 7.46 -6.32 11.82
CA PHE A 262 7.78 -4.96 11.38
C PHE A 262 6.66 -4.36 10.54
N PHE A 263 6.46 -3.05 10.70
CA PHE A 263 5.72 -2.26 9.75
C PHE A 263 6.66 -1.73 8.67
N VAL A 264 6.23 -1.89 7.42
CA VAL A 264 6.96 -1.46 6.24
C VAL A 264 6.09 -0.62 5.33
N TYR A 265 6.73 0.24 4.55
CA TYR A 265 6.06 1.06 3.54
C TYR A 265 6.96 1.28 2.34
N ALA A 266 6.33 1.50 1.20
CA ALA A 266 6.97 2.11 0.04
C ALA A 266 6.11 3.33 -0.35
N ASP A 267 6.75 4.47 -0.54
CA ASP A 267 6.12 5.66 -1.12
C ASP A 267 6.75 5.94 -2.47
N THR A 268 5.90 6.34 -3.40
CA THR A 268 6.26 6.58 -4.80
C THR A 268 5.91 8.02 -5.19
N PHE A 269 5.51 8.85 -4.21
CA PHE A 269 5.19 10.27 -4.37
C PHE A 269 6.20 11.17 -3.64
N PRO A 270 6.42 12.42 -4.12
CA PRO A 270 5.84 13.03 -5.32
C PRO A 270 6.55 12.63 -6.63
N LEU A 271 7.67 11.92 -6.54
CA LEU A 271 8.48 11.46 -7.67
C LEU A 271 8.04 10.02 -8.02
N ASN A 272 6.96 9.89 -8.80
CA ASN A 272 6.53 8.60 -9.33
C ASN A 272 7.21 8.38 -10.70
N ASN A 273 8.29 7.61 -10.69
CA ASN A 273 9.18 7.53 -11.84
C ASN A 273 8.82 6.36 -12.77
N GLU A 274 8.18 5.29 -12.29
CA GLU A 274 8.19 3.99 -12.98
C GLU A 274 7.04 3.04 -12.57
N LEU A 275 5.76 3.39 -12.81
CA LEU A 275 4.62 2.48 -12.53
C LEU A 275 4.58 1.96 -11.06
N ASP A 276 5.22 2.69 -10.16
CA ASP A 276 5.51 2.27 -8.80
C ASP A 276 4.27 2.51 -7.90
N THR A 277 3.82 1.46 -7.19
CA THR A 277 2.64 1.47 -6.33
C THR A 277 3.00 1.77 -4.87
N PRO A 278 2.45 2.84 -4.25
CA PRO A 278 2.60 3.03 -2.80
C PRO A 278 2.03 1.84 -2.04
N SER A 279 2.77 1.31 -1.08
CA SER A 279 2.33 0.16 -0.28
C SER A 279 2.56 0.36 1.21
N ARG A 280 1.75 -0.36 2.00
CA ARG A 280 1.77 -0.39 3.46
C ARG A 280 1.64 -1.85 3.88
N ALA A 281 2.46 -2.29 4.84
CA ALA A 281 2.40 -3.66 5.27
C ALA A 281 2.81 -3.86 6.73
N LEU A 282 2.32 -4.97 7.29
CA LEU A 282 2.82 -5.58 8.51
C LEU A 282 3.42 -6.93 8.10
N ILE A 283 4.70 -7.11 8.38
CA ILE A 283 5.44 -8.30 8.01
C ILE A 283 5.96 -9.04 9.23
N TYR A 284 6.18 -10.34 9.05
CA TYR A 284 6.95 -11.19 9.94
C TYR A 284 8.23 -11.64 9.22
N VAL A 285 9.38 -11.54 9.88
CA VAL A 285 10.66 -12.04 9.38
C VAL A 285 11.03 -13.33 10.12
N THR A 286 11.20 -14.41 9.39
CA THR A 286 11.62 -15.71 9.94
C THR A 286 13.10 -15.69 10.33
N ASP A 287 13.54 -16.68 11.12
CA ASP A 287 14.97 -16.86 11.45
C ASP A 287 15.83 -17.18 10.21
N SER A 288 15.21 -17.57 9.10
CA SER A 288 15.87 -17.81 7.80
C SER A 288 15.77 -16.62 6.85
N ASP A 289 15.49 -15.42 7.36
CA ASP A 289 15.38 -14.17 6.59
C ASP A 289 14.28 -14.17 5.51
N GLU A 290 13.27 -15.04 5.66
CA GLU A 290 12.06 -15.00 4.85
C GLU A 290 11.07 -13.97 5.43
N VAL A 291 10.53 -13.12 4.56
CA VAL A 291 9.49 -12.11 4.85
C VAL A 291 8.12 -12.70 4.52
N ILE A 292 7.20 -12.68 5.47
CA ILE A 292 5.81 -13.12 5.33
C ILE A 292 4.89 -11.93 5.63
N TYR A 293 3.93 -11.65 4.74
CA TYR A 293 2.97 -10.56 4.94
C TYR A 293 1.83 -11.00 5.87
N LEU A 294 1.70 -10.32 7.01
CA LEU A 294 0.56 -10.47 7.93
C LEU A 294 -0.60 -9.54 7.54
N TRP A 295 -0.27 -8.39 6.96
CA TRP A 295 -1.19 -7.45 6.34
C TRP A 295 -0.44 -6.72 5.22
N TYR A 296 -1.12 -6.47 4.11
CA TYR A 296 -0.56 -5.79 2.96
C TYR A 296 -1.68 -5.07 2.22
N GLU A 297 -1.44 -3.81 1.90
CA GLU A 297 -2.27 -3.01 1.01
C GLU A 297 -1.36 -2.19 0.10
N GLU A 298 -1.74 -2.07 -1.16
CA GLU A 298 -1.10 -1.19 -2.12
C GLU A 298 -2.15 -0.41 -2.89
N ILE A 299 -1.73 0.73 -3.42
CA ILE A 299 -2.54 1.49 -4.37
C ILE A 299 -1.94 1.32 -5.76
N ASP A 300 -2.71 0.69 -6.63
CA ASP A 300 -2.52 0.84 -8.07
C ASP A 300 -3.24 2.11 -8.55
N LEU A 301 -2.48 3.19 -8.78
CA LEU A 301 -3.01 4.46 -9.32
C LEU A 301 -2.97 4.54 -10.84
N PHE A 302 -2.30 3.60 -11.50
CA PHE A 302 -2.24 3.57 -12.94
C PHE A 302 -3.48 2.84 -13.47
N GLY A 303 -3.92 1.79 -12.78
CA GLY A 303 -5.21 1.11 -12.96
C GLY A 303 -5.33 0.29 -14.26
N CYS A 304 -4.60 0.70 -15.29
CA CYS A 304 -4.39 0.00 -16.56
C CYS A 304 -3.02 -0.67 -16.64
N SER A 305 -2.18 -0.53 -15.62
CA SER A 305 -0.84 -1.16 -15.48
C SER A 305 -0.87 -2.68 -15.55
N CYS A 306 -2.02 -3.27 -15.25
CA CYS A 306 -2.26 -4.71 -15.18
C CYS A 306 -3.28 -5.23 -16.22
N LEU A 307 -3.73 -4.39 -17.17
CA LEU A 307 -4.74 -4.76 -18.17
C LEU A 307 -4.13 -5.42 -19.43
#